data_AF-A0A261CLS1-F1
#
_entry.id   AF-A0A261CLS1-F1
#
_cell.length_a   1.000
_cell.length_b   1.000
_cell.length_c   1.000
_cell.angle_alpha   90.00
_cell.angle_beta   90.00
_cell.angle_gamma   90.00
#
_symmetry.space_group_name_H-M   'P 1'
#
loop_
_entity.id
_entity.type
_entity.pdbx_description
1 polymer ?
#
loop_
_entity_poly.entity_id
_entity_poly.type
_entity_poly.pdbx_seq_one_letter_code
_entity_poly.pdbx_strand_id
1 'polypeptide(L)'
;MKEDDGSCNHMHCTMCRAEFCWLCLKEITDLHYMSPTGCTFWGKKPWSGRKRLMWQLGSLIGTPAVVVATAVVSVPLIIGLVPYSIGKKVYKKMKNESKARRVISTAAAVTGSAIGAS
;
A
#
# COMPACT_ATOMS: atom_id res chain seq x y z
N MET A 1 -34.51 -12.89 11.72
CA MET A 1 -33.61 -13.96 11.20
C MET A 1 -32.79 -13.34 10.08
N LYS A 2 -31.56 -13.79 9.83
CA LYS A 2 -30.79 -13.28 8.68
C LYS A 2 -31.16 -14.08 7.43
N GLU A 3 -31.44 -13.37 6.35
CA GLU A 3 -31.78 -13.95 5.05
C GLU A 3 -30.50 -14.36 4.28
N ASP A 4 -30.54 -15.43 3.49
CA ASP A 4 -29.42 -15.87 2.64
C ASP A 4 -29.42 -15.15 1.27
N ASP A 5 -29.46 -13.82 1.34
CA ASP A 5 -29.46 -12.90 0.21
C ASP A 5 -28.05 -12.53 -0.26
N GLY A 6 -27.01 -12.86 0.54
CA GLY A 6 -25.62 -12.46 0.29
C GLY A 6 -25.28 -11.06 0.80
N SER A 7 -26.16 -10.41 1.56
CA SER A 7 -25.88 -9.14 2.24
C SER A 7 -24.90 -9.31 3.40
N CYS A 8 -24.66 -8.24 4.16
CA CYS A 8 -23.65 -8.18 5.22
C CYS A 8 -23.75 -9.35 6.21
N ASN A 9 -22.60 -9.99 6.49
CA ASN A 9 -22.50 -11.10 7.41
C ASN A 9 -22.27 -10.69 8.88
N HIS A 10 -22.11 -9.40 9.17
CA HIS A 10 -21.98 -8.89 10.52
C HIS A 10 -23.35 -8.80 11.18
N MET A 11 -23.57 -9.57 12.24
CA MET A 11 -24.81 -9.57 13.03
C MET A 11 -24.57 -9.15 14.47
N HIS A 12 -25.60 -8.53 15.06
CA HIS A 12 -25.63 -8.12 16.46
C HIS A 12 -26.75 -8.86 17.20
N CYS A 13 -26.42 -9.53 18.31
CA CYS A 13 -27.40 -10.20 19.17
C CYS A 13 -28.17 -9.18 20.01
N THR A 14 -29.50 -9.14 19.91
CA THR A 14 -30.33 -8.18 20.67
C THR A 14 -30.39 -8.46 22.16
N MET A 15 -30.10 -9.68 22.60
CA MET A 15 -30.17 -10.07 24.02
C MET A 15 -28.87 -9.82 24.77
N CYS A 16 -27.72 -10.25 24.21
CA CYS A 16 -26.42 -10.13 24.86
C CYS A 16 -25.48 -9.09 24.24
N ARG A 17 -25.88 -8.44 23.14
CA ARG A 17 -25.08 -7.47 22.37
C ARG A 17 -23.76 -8.00 21.79
N ALA A 18 -23.61 -9.31 21.70
CA ALA A 18 -22.46 -9.90 21.01
C ALA A 18 -22.54 -9.63 19.50
N GLU A 19 -21.39 -9.26 18.92
CA GLU A 19 -21.21 -9.09 17.48
C GLU A 19 -20.59 -10.34 16.88
N PHE A 20 -21.28 -10.99 15.93
CA PHE A 20 -20.84 -12.27 15.39
C PHE A 20 -21.08 -12.38 13.88
N CYS A 21 -20.30 -13.26 13.26
CA CYS A 21 -20.38 -13.53 11.83
C CYS A 21 -21.44 -14.58 11.54
N TRP A 22 -22.41 -14.25 10.70
CA TRP A 22 -23.49 -15.16 10.29
C TRP A 22 -22.97 -16.47 9.68
N LEU A 23 -21.86 -16.42 8.91
CA LEU A 23 -21.35 -17.58 8.19
C LEU A 23 -20.70 -18.65 9.08
N CYS A 24 -20.06 -18.24 10.18
CA CYS A 24 -19.28 -19.14 11.03
C CYS A 24 -19.68 -19.13 12.51
N LEU A 25 -20.63 -18.27 12.88
CA LEU A 25 -21.16 -18.11 14.23
C LEU A 25 -20.08 -17.79 15.29
N LYS A 26 -18.99 -17.17 14.88
CA LYS A 26 -17.92 -16.68 15.76
C LYS A 26 -18.02 -15.18 15.95
N GLU A 27 -17.57 -14.73 17.12
CA GLU A 27 -17.44 -13.32 17.44
C GLU A 27 -16.54 -12.61 16.41
N ILE A 28 -16.95 -11.40 16.02
CA ILE A 28 -16.20 -10.59 15.05
C ILE A 28 -15.14 -9.80 15.81
N THR A 29 -13.90 -9.92 15.34
CA THR A 29 -12.79 -9.07 15.72
C THR A 29 -12.42 -8.14 14.57
N ASP A 30 -11.62 -7.11 14.82
CA ASP A 30 -11.18 -6.15 13.78
C ASP A 30 -10.55 -6.81 12.54
N LEU A 31 -9.99 -8.01 12.72
CA LEU A 31 -9.31 -8.78 11.67
C LEU A 31 -10.12 -9.95 11.13
N HIS A 32 -11.39 -10.13 11.52
CA HIS A 32 -12.18 -11.33 11.19
C HIS A 32 -12.31 -11.58 9.67
N TYR A 33 -12.62 -10.52 8.91
CA TYR A 33 -12.79 -10.57 7.45
C TYR A 33 -11.48 -10.35 6.68
N MET A 34 -10.44 -9.85 7.36
CA MET A 34 -9.12 -9.57 6.76
C MET A 34 -8.16 -10.76 6.91
N SER A 35 -8.35 -11.55 7.96
CA SER A 35 -7.62 -12.79 8.21
C SER A 35 -8.02 -13.85 7.17
N PRO A 36 -7.12 -14.77 6.79
CA PRO A 36 -7.43 -15.79 5.79
C PRO A 36 -8.46 -16.83 6.28
N THR A 37 -9.31 -16.54 7.27
CA THR A 37 -10.37 -17.41 7.81
C THR A 37 -11.31 -17.94 6.72
N GLY A 38 -11.45 -17.19 5.62
CA GLY A 38 -12.32 -17.52 4.50
C GLY A 38 -13.74 -16.97 4.65
N CYS A 39 -14.07 -16.29 5.74
CA CYS A 39 -15.33 -15.55 5.85
C CYS A 39 -15.18 -14.19 5.17
N THR A 40 -16.17 -13.79 4.37
CA THR A 40 -16.19 -12.49 3.69
C THR A 40 -17.27 -11.61 4.28
N PHE A 41 -17.05 -10.29 4.22
CA PHE A 41 -18.01 -9.30 4.71
C PHE A 41 -19.36 -9.41 3.97
N TRP A 42 -19.29 -9.66 2.66
CA TRP A 42 -20.44 -9.97 1.79
C TRP A 42 -20.35 -11.39 1.24
N GLY A 43 -21.47 -12.09 1.17
CA GLY A 43 -21.57 -13.41 0.55
C GLY A 43 -22.32 -14.44 1.37
N LYS A 44 -22.67 -15.55 0.73
CA LYS A 44 -23.57 -16.59 1.27
C LYS A 44 -22.88 -17.72 2.01
N LYS A 45 -21.58 -17.92 1.75
CA LYS A 45 -20.79 -19.00 2.34
C LYS A 45 -19.32 -18.63 2.46
N PRO A 46 -18.59 -19.21 3.42
CA PRO A 46 -17.14 -19.08 3.47
C PRO A 46 -16.49 -19.57 2.17
N TRP A 47 -15.32 -19.06 1.86
CA TRP A 47 -14.49 -19.55 0.78
C TRP A 47 -14.20 -21.03 0.96
N SER A 48 -14.32 -21.78 -0.14
CA SER A 48 -13.88 -23.18 -0.17
C SER A 48 -12.37 -23.25 0.07
N GLY A 49 -11.89 -24.38 0.58
CA GLY A 49 -10.47 -24.57 0.89
C GLY A 49 -9.54 -24.26 -0.30
N ARG A 50 -9.95 -24.64 -1.52
CA ARG A 50 -9.21 -24.31 -2.75
C ARG A 50 -9.08 -22.81 -2.98
N LYS A 51 -10.18 -22.05 -2.82
CA LYS A 51 -10.17 -20.59 -2.98
C LYS A 51 -9.29 -19.93 -1.91
N ARG A 52 -9.42 -20.36 -0.66
CA ARG A 52 -8.58 -19.88 0.45
C ARG A 52 -7.09 -20.11 0.16
N LEU A 53 -6.73 -21.31 -0.28
CA LEU A 53 -5.34 -21.63 -0.62
C LEU A 53 -4.82 -20.82 -1.81
N MET A 54 -5.61 -20.70 -2.89
CA MET A 54 -5.23 -19.86 -4.04
C MET A 54 -4.97 -18.41 -3.63
N TRP A 55 -5.83 -17.85 -2.78
CA TRP A 55 -5.65 -16.50 -2.27
C TRP A 55 -4.41 -16.34 -1.38
N GLN A 56 -4.15 -17.29 -0.49
CA GLN A 56 -2.96 -17.28 0.35
C GLN A 56 -1.68 -17.34 -0.49
N LEU A 57 -1.60 -18.27 -1.45
CA LEU A 57 -0.45 -18.39 -2.36
C LEU A 57 -0.30 -17.13 -3.23
N GLY A 58 -1.40 -16.59 -3.73
CA GLY A 58 -1.41 -15.35 -4.50
C GLY A 58 -0.86 -14.17 -3.69
N SER A 59 -1.28 -14.02 -2.43
CA SER A 59 -0.78 -12.96 -1.56
C SER A 59 0.68 -13.14 -1.14
N LEU A 60 1.11 -14.39 -0.95
CA LEU A 60 2.47 -14.75 -0.54
C LEU A 60 3.49 -14.39 -1.64
N ILE A 61 3.12 -14.57 -2.91
CA ILE A 61 3.98 -14.25 -4.06
C ILE A 61 3.76 -12.80 -4.51
N GLY A 62 2.52 -12.36 -4.54
CA GLY A 62 2.12 -11.04 -5.05
C GLY A 62 2.67 -9.90 -4.21
N THR A 63 2.60 -10.00 -2.87
CA THR A 63 3.05 -8.91 -1.99
C THR A 63 4.55 -8.62 -2.16
N PRO A 64 5.47 -9.61 -2.05
CA PRO A 64 6.89 -9.38 -2.30
C PRO A 64 7.17 -8.84 -3.72
N ALA A 65 6.50 -9.40 -4.74
CA ALA A 65 6.70 -8.97 -6.12
C ALA A 65 6.35 -7.50 -6.34
N VAL A 66 5.22 -7.03 -5.77
CA VAL A 66 4.79 -5.63 -5.86
C VAL A 66 5.78 -4.70 -5.17
N VAL A 67 6.28 -5.07 -3.99
CA VAL A 67 7.25 -4.26 -3.23
C VAL A 67 8.56 -4.12 -4.01
N VAL A 68 9.09 -5.23 -4.52
CA VAL A 68 10.34 -5.24 -5.30
C VAL A 68 10.17 -4.41 -6.58
N ALA A 69 9.09 -4.62 -7.33
CA ALA A 69 8.83 -3.87 -8.56
C ALA A 69 8.74 -2.35 -8.28
N THR A 70 8.05 -1.97 -7.20
CA THR A 70 7.90 -0.56 -6.81
C THR A 70 9.25 0.05 -6.45
N ALA A 71 10.06 -0.64 -5.63
CA ALA A 71 11.39 -0.16 -5.25
C ALA A 71 12.33 -0.02 -6.45
N VAL A 72 12.33 -1.00 -7.36
CA VAL A 72 13.17 -0.97 -8.57
C VAL A 72 12.85 0.22 -9.46
N VAL A 73 11.60 0.67 -9.52
CA VAL A 73 11.19 1.83 -10.32
C VAL A 73 11.40 3.15 -9.55
N SER A 74 11.02 3.20 -8.28
CA SER A 74 11.04 4.45 -7.51
C SER A 74 12.45 4.91 -7.15
N VAL A 75 13.33 3.99 -6.76
CA VAL A 75 14.71 4.30 -6.34
C VAL A 75 15.52 5.06 -7.42
N PRO A 76 15.61 4.60 -8.68
CA PRO A 76 16.37 5.33 -9.70
C PRO A 76 15.75 6.68 -10.07
N LEU A 77 14.42 6.81 -9.98
CA LEU A 77 13.75 8.09 -10.21
C LEU A 77 14.09 9.10 -9.10
N ILE A 78 14.05 8.66 -7.85
CA ILE A 78 14.33 9.51 -6.69
C ILE A 78 15.81 9.90 -6.64
N ILE A 79 16.73 8.95 -6.80
CA ILE A 79 18.17 9.21 -6.67
C ILE A 79 18.75 9.88 -7.93
N GLY A 80 18.25 9.54 -9.12
CA GLY A 80 18.80 10.03 -10.38
C GLY A 80 18.03 11.22 -10.95
N LEU A 81 16.75 11.01 -11.26
CA LEU A 81 15.98 11.95 -12.07
C LEU A 81 15.67 13.27 -11.32
N VAL A 82 15.32 13.17 -10.04
CA VAL A 82 14.98 14.34 -9.22
C VAL A 82 16.18 15.28 -9.04
N PRO A 83 17.37 14.82 -8.57
CA PRO A 83 18.54 15.68 -8.44
C PRO A 83 19.03 16.22 -9.78
N TYR A 84 18.99 15.42 -10.85
CA TYR A 84 19.34 15.89 -12.20
C TYR A 84 18.44 17.04 -12.66
N SER A 85 17.13 16.91 -12.48
CA SER A 85 16.15 17.92 -12.91
C SER A 85 16.31 19.23 -12.13
N ILE A 86 16.53 19.13 -10.81
CA ILE A 86 16.76 20.28 -9.94
C ILE A 86 18.09 20.94 -10.29
N GLY A 87 19.17 20.17 -10.42
CA GLY A 87 20.48 20.67 -10.81
C GLY A 87 20.44 21.41 -12.15
N LYS A 88 19.79 20.82 -13.18
CA LYS A 88 19.61 21.45 -14.49
C LYS A 88 18.82 22.77 -14.40
N LYS A 89 17.78 22.83 -13.57
CA LYS A 89 16.96 24.04 -13.38
C LYS A 89 17.75 25.14 -12.68
N VAL A 90 18.48 24.83 -11.61
CA VAL A 90 19.31 25.79 -10.87
C VAL A 90 20.47 26.29 -11.72
N TYR A 91 21.16 25.40 -12.42
CA TYR A 91 22.29 25.76 -13.29
C TYR A 91 21.87 26.73 -14.40
N LYS A 92 20.73 26.48 -15.05
CA LYS A 92 20.16 27.39 -16.07
C LYS A 92 19.73 28.74 -15.47
N LYS A 93 19.16 28.75 -14.26
CA LYS A 93 18.74 29.97 -13.57
C LYS A 93 19.94 30.85 -13.21
N MET A 94 21.06 30.24 -12.84
CA MET A 94 22.32 30.92 -12.48
C MET A 94 23.22 31.24 -13.68
N LYS A 95 22.68 31.32 -14.91
CA LYS A 95 23.50 31.52 -16.12
C LYS A 95 24.27 32.85 -16.17
N ASN A 96 23.74 33.89 -15.52
CA ASN A 96 24.29 35.25 -15.52
C ASN A 96 25.23 35.52 -14.33
N GLU A 97 25.41 34.54 -13.45
CA GLU A 97 26.24 34.65 -12.25
C GLU A 97 27.66 34.14 -12.50
N SER A 98 28.59 34.42 -11.58
CA SER A 98 29.95 33.90 -11.67
C SER A 98 29.97 32.36 -11.68
N LYS A 99 30.94 31.78 -12.41
CA LYS A 99 31.07 30.31 -12.53
C LYS A 99 31.10 29.62 -11.16
N ALA A 100 31.85 30.17 -10.21
CA ALA A 100 31.95 29.63 -8.85
C ALA A 100 30.60 29.60 -8.14
N ARG A 101 29.86 30.72 -8.15
CA ARG A 101 28.54 30.82 -7.50
C ARG A 101 27.53 29.89 -8.14
N ARG A 102 27.54 29.77 -9.48
CA ARG A 102 26.68 28.84 -10.22
C ARG A 102 26.94 27.38 -9.86
N VAL A 103 28.20 26.96 -9.77
CA VAL A 103 28.56 25.58 -9.41
C VAL A 103 28.17 25.28 -7.96
N ILE A 104 28.50 26.16 -7.01
CA ILE A 104 28.19 25.97 -5.58
C ILE A 104 26.68 25.88 -5.35
N SER A 105 25.88 26.79 -5.92
CA SER A 105 24.42 26.74 -5.78
C SER A 105 23.80 25.51 -6.42
N THR A 106 24.34 25.05 -7.56
CA THR A 106 23.86 23.82 -8.21
C THR A 106 24.19 22.60 -7.37
N ALA A 107 25.42 22.49 -6.86
CA ALA A 107 25.85 21.39 -5.99
C ALA A 107 25.01 21.34 -4.70
N ALA A 108 24.82 22.48 -4.03
CA ALA A 108 23.98 22.57 -2.83
C ALA A 108 22.53 22.12 -3.09
N ALA A 109 21.95 22.50 -4.22
CA ALA A 109 20.59 22.11 -4.58
C ALA A 109 20.47 20.61 -4.91
N VAL A 110 21.44 20.04 -5.63
CA VAL A 110 21.51 18.59 -5.95
C VAL A 110 21.65 17.79 -4.67
N THR A 111 22.62 18.12 -3.81
CA THR A 111 22.86 17.45 -2.53
C THR A 111 21.66 17.57 -1.61
N GLY A 112 21.06 18.76 -1.49
CA GLY A 112 19.85 18.97 -0.68
C GLY A 112 18.66 18.14 -1.19
N SER A 113 18.50 18.01 -2.50
CA SER A 113 17.43 17.19 -3.09
C SER A 113 17.63 15.68 -2.96
N ALA A 114 18.88 15.21 -2.92
CA ALA A 114 19.18 13.80 -2.70
C ALA A 114 18.99 13.40 -1.23
N ILE A 115 19.41 14.26 -0.30
CA ILE A 115 19.26 14.03 1.15
C ILE A 115 17.79 14.13 1.57
N GLY A 116 17.05 15.14 1.10
CA GLY A 116 15.63 15.31 1.45
C GLY A 116 14.70 14.24 0.85
N ALA A 117 15.22 13.38 -0.02
CA ALA A 117 14.48 12.27 -0.60
C ALA A 117 14.89 10.89 -0.05
N SER A 118 15.82 10.87 0.92
CA SER A 118 16.29 9.67 1.64
C SER A 118 15.67 9.57 3.03
#